data_AF-A0A067F7X3-F1
#
_entry.id   AF-A0A067F7X3-F1
#
_cell.length_a   1.000
_cell.length_b   1.000
_cell.length_c   1.000
_cell.angle_alpha   90.00
_cell.angle_beta   90.00
_cell.angle_gamma   90.00
#
_symmetry.space_group_name_H-M   'P 1'
#
loop_
_entity.id
_entity.type
_entity.pdbx_description
1 polymer ?
#
loop_
_entity_poly.entity_id
_entity_poly.type
_entity_poly.pdbx_seq_one_letter_code
_entity_poly.pdbx_strand_id
1 'polypeptide(L)'
;MGEWVIGAFINLVGSIAINFGTNLLKLGHIEREKHSTLDSDGTNGKHSLKPIVHYHSWRVGILVFLLGNCLNFISFGYAAQSLLAALGSVQFVSNIAFSYFVFNKMVTVKVLVATAFIVLGNIFLVSFGNHQSPVYTPEQLAEKYSNITFLVYCLILIFIVAIYHYIYRKGENLLAVSGQDNRYWRMLLPFSYAIVSGAVGSFSVLFAKSLSNLLRLAMSNGYQLHSWFTYSMLLLFFSTAGFWMARLNEGLSLFDAILIVPMFQIAWTSFSICTGFVYFQEYQVLCLSPFLKFGATLSSRFNNFRSNVIHVPVFCIGSRKKYLSLFY
;
A
#
# COMPACT_ATOMS: atom_id res chain seq x y z
N MET A 1 -7.23 -23.10 -10.29
CA MET A 1 -6.88 -22.08 -9.27
C MET A 1 -7.99 -21.04 -9.25
N GLY A 2 -8.38 -20.52 -8.08
CA GLY A 2 -9.41 -19.47 -8.02
C GLY A 2 -8.92 -18.20 -8.72
N GLU A 3 -9.80 -17.51 -9.45
CA GLU A 3 -9.48 -16.27 -10.19
C GLU A 3 -8.78 -15.21 -9.31
N TRP A 4 -9.11 -15.17 -8.02
CA TRP A 4 -8.47 -14.27 -7.06
C TRP A 4 -6.96 -14.50 -6.91
N VAL A 5 -6.48 -15.75 -7.04
CA VAL A 5 -5.04 -16.09 -6.91
C VAL A 5 -4.26 -15.50 -8.08
N ILE A 6 -4.85 -15.53 -9.27
CA ILE A 6 -4.30 -14.89 -10.46
C ILE A 6 -4.20 -13.38 -10.23
N GLY A 7 -5.28 -12.77 -9.71
CA GLY A 7 -5.28 -11.37 -9.31
C GLY A 7 -4.18 -11.02 -8.30
N ALA A 8 -4.06 -11.81 -7.23
CA ALA A 8 -3.05 -11.62 -6.19
C ALA A 8 -1.62 -11.74 -6.74
N PHE A 9 -1.35 -12.72 -7.60
CA PHE A 9 -0.03 -12.88 -8.23
C PHE A 9 0.31 -11.72 -9.15
N ILE A 10 -0.62 -11.32 -10.03
CA ILE A 10 -0.44 -10.16 -10.92
C ILE A 10 -0.18 -8.89 -10.10
N ASN A 11 -0.93 -8.69 -9.01
CA ASN A 11 -0.75 -7.54 -8.13
C ASN A 11 0.59 -7.54 -7.41
N LEU A 12 1.08 -8.70 -7.00
CA LEU A 12 2.38 -8.84 -6.35
C LEU A 12 3.50 -8.46 -7.32
N VAL A 13 3.47 -8.97 -8.56
CA VAL A 13 4.43 -8.61 -9.61
C VAL A 13 4.33 -7.12 -9.95
N GLY A 14 3.11 -6.62 -10.13
CA GLY A 14 2.85 -5.20 -10.41
C GLY A 14 3.37 -4.28 -9.31
N SER A 15 3.15 -4.63 -8.05
CA SER A 15 3.62 -3.88 -6.88
C SER A 15 5.15 -3.87 -6.78
N ILE A 16 5.83 -5.00 -7.03
CA ILE A 16 7.30 -5.04 -7.09
C ILE A 16 7.82 -4.13 -8.21
N ALA A 17 7.20 -4.18 -9.40
CA ALA A 17 7.54 -3.31 -10.52
C ALA A 17 7.32 -1.82 -10.19
N ILE A 18 6.21 -1.46 -9.54
CA ILE A 18 5.96 -0.09 -9.07
C ILE A 18 7.05 0.37 -8.10
N ASN A 19 7.44 -0.47 -7.14
CA ASN A 19 8.49 -0.12 -6.20
C ASN A 19 9.85 0.05 -6.86
N PHE A 20 10.19 -0.83 -7.80
CA PHE A 20 11.41 -0.72 -8.58
C PHE A 20 11.41 0.56 -9.43
N GLY A 21 10.28 0.86 -10.08
CA GLY A 21 10.09 2.07 -10.87
C GLY A 21 10.23 3.34 -10.03
N THR A 22 9.58 3.43 -8.86
CA THR A 22 9.71 4.60 -7.96
C THR A 22 11.13 4.77 -7.43
N ASN A 23 11.82 3.68 -7.13
CA ASN A 23 13.22 3.72 -6.72
C ASN A 23 14.17 4.14 -7.85
N LEU A 24 13.91 3.76 -9.09
CA LEU A 24 14.64 4.25 -10.27
C LEU A 24 14.37 5.73 -10.54
N LEU A 25 13.12 6.17 -10.39
CA LEU A 25 12.77 7.60 -10.47
C LEU A 25 13.59 8.40 -9.45
N LYS A 26 13.65 7.91 -8.21
CA LYS A 26 14.47 8.50 -7.14
C LYS A 26 15.95 8.53 -7.49
N LEU A 27 16.50 7.45 -8.06
CA LEU A 27 17.89 7.42 -8.52
C LEU A 27 18.16 8.52 -9.56
N GLY A 28 17.23 8.72 -10.50
CA GLY A 28 17.33 9.81 -11.49
C GLY A 28 17.33 11.21 -10.88
N HIS A 29 16.58 11.44 -9.80
CA HIS A 29 16.63 12.71 -9.05
C HIS A 29 17.98 12.92 -8.36
N ILE A 30 18.53 11.89 -7.71
CA ILE A 30 19.83 11.95 -7.03
C ILE A 30 20.97 12.21 -8.04
N GLU A 31 20.90 11.55 -9.20
CA GLU A 31 21.89 11.71 -10.28
C GLU A 31 21.89 13.14 -10.83
N ARG A 32 20.71 13.76 -10.97
CA ARG A 32 20.55 15.16 -11.34
C ARG A 32 21.14 16.11 -10.32
N GLU A 33 20.90 15.88 -9.03
CA GLU A 33 21.42 16.72 -7.94
C GLU A 33 22.95 16.66 -7.86
N LYS A 34 23.53 15.46 -8.04
CA LYS A 34 24.99 15.28 -8.10
C LYS A 34 25.62 16.01 -9.28
N HIS A 35 24.99 15.99 -10.46
CA HIS A 35 25.47 16.77 -11.61
C HIS A 35 25.35 18.28 -11.38
N SER A 36 24.29 18.73 -10.71
CA SER A 36 24.09 20.16 -10.40
C SER A 36 25.14 20.70 -9.44
N THR A 37 25.58 19.90 -8.47
CA THR A 37 26.62 20.28 -7.50
C THR A 37 28.01 20.30 -8.13
N LEU A 38 28.33 19.35 -9.01
CA LEU A 38 29.60 19.31 -9.75
C LEU A 38 29.77 20.50 -10.71
N ASP A 39 28.69 20.95 -11.37
CA ASP A 39 28.74 22.11 -12.26
C ASP A 39 28.88 23.45 -11.48
N SER A 40 28.41 23.49 -10.22
CA SER A 40 28.47 24.69 -9.36
C SER A 40 29.89 25.03 -8.88
N ASP A 41 30.77 24.04 -8.72
CA ASP A 41 32.18 24.25 -8.34
C ASP A 41 33.05 24.66 -9.56
N GLY A 42 32.50 24.62 -10.78
CA GLY A 42 33.28 24.71 -12.03
C GLY A 42 33.26 26.05 -12.75
N THR A 43 32.13 26.78 -12.88
CA THR A 43 32.08 28.01 -13.70
C THR A 43 30.84 28.88 -13.46
N ASN A 44 31.03 30.20 -13.38
CA ASN A 44 30.01 31.27 -13.37
C ASN A 44 29.26 31.42 -14.73
N GLY A 45 28.62 30.37 -15.23
CA GLY A 45 27.92 30.36 -16.52
C GLY A 45 26.44 29.95 -16.41
N LYS A 46 25.55 30.69 -17.09
CA LYS A 46 24.07 30.54 -17.12
C LYS A 46 23.58 29.09 -16.98
N HIS A 47 22.86 28.84 -15.87
CA HIS A 47 22.14 27.61 -15.55
C HIS A 47 21.27 27.11 -16.73
N SER A 48 21.61 25.96 -17.29
CA SER A 48 20.68 25.15 -18.07
C SER A 48 20.69 23.73 -17.50
N LEU A 49 19.97 23.56 -16.37
CA LEU A 49 19.73 22.24 -15.78
C LEU A 49 19.01 21.38 -16.83
N LYS A 50 19.66 20.31 -17.31
CA LYS A 50 19.02 19.38 -18.23
C LYS A 50 17.71 18.86 -17.60
N PRO A 51 16.60 18.84 -18.35
CA PRO A 51 15.32 18.38 -17.82
C PRO A 51 15.46 16.93 -17.34
N ILE A 52 14.71 16.59 -16.29
CA ILE A 52 14.83 15.28 -15.60
C ILE A 52 14.58 14.08 -16.54
N VAL A 53 13.85 14.34 -17.63
CA VAL A 53 13.55 13.41 -18.72
C VAL A 53 14.80 12.94 -19.46
N HIS A 54 15.91 13.67 -19.37
CA HIS A 54 17.17 13.31 -20.04
C HIS A 54 17.86 12.11 -19.38
N TYR A 55 17.66 11.88 -18.08
CA TYR A 55 18.34 10.81 -17.35
C TYR A 55 17.72 9.44 -17.68
N HIS A 56 18.58 8.48 -18.07
CA HIS A 56 18.15 7.14 -18.48
C HIS A 56 17.42 6.40 -17.34
N SER A 57 17.96 6.52 -16.11
CA SER A 57 17.38 5.97 -14.87
C SER A 57 15.93 6.42 -14.66
N TRP A 58 15.63 7.70 -14.93
CA TRP A 58 14.29 8.26 -14.80
C TRP A 58 13.33 7.74 -15.87
N ARG A 59 13.79 7.65 -17.14
CA ARG A 59 12.99 7.13 -18.26
C ARG A 59 12.63 5.66 -18.09
N VAL A 60 13.59 4.84 -17.66
CA VAL A 60 13.32 3.42 -17.36
C VAL A 60 12.40 3.33 -16.14
N GLY A 61 12.62 4.16 -15.12
CA GLY A 61 11.78 4.23 -13.92
C GLY A 61 10.30 4.51 -14.24
N ILE A 62 10.01 5.53 -15.06
CA ILE A 62 8.61 5.86 -15.41
C ILE A 62 7.95 4.76 -16.23
N LEU A 63 8.68 4.10 -17.13
CA LEU A 63 8.17 3.00 -17.95
C LEU A 63 7.83 1.79 -17.07
N VAL A 64 8.74 1.36 -16.20
CA VAL A 64 8.50 0.23 -15.28
C VAL A 64 7.39 0.55 -14.29
N PHE A 65 7.33 1.79 -13.79
CA PHE A 65 6.24 2.26 -12.93
C PHE A 65 4.88 2.19 -13.65
N LEU A 66 4.80 2.62 -14.91
CA LEU A 66 3.56 2.56 -15.68
C LEU A 66 3.13 1.11 -15.94
N LEU A 67 4.07 0.24 -16.35
CA LEU A 67 3.80 -1.18 -16.54
C LEU A 67 3.29 -1.85 -15.25
N GLY A 68 3.92 -1.54 -14.11
CA GLY A 68 3.48 -2.06 -12.81
C GLY A 68 2.06 -1.59 -12.45
N ASN A 69 1.70 -0.34 -12.75
CA ASN A 69 0.34 0.15 -12.56
C ASN A 69 -0.67 -0.51 -13.52
N CYS A 70 -0.29 -0.80 -14.76
CA CYS A 70 -1.13 -1.57 -15.69
C CYS A 70 -1.40 -2.98 -15.15
N LEU A 71 -0.38 -3.67 -14.63
CA LEU A 71 -0.56 -4.97 -13.98
C LEU A 71 -1.51 -4.87 -12.77
N ASN A 72 -1.33 -3.86 -11.91
CA ASN A 72 -2.24 -3.62 -10.79
C ASN A 72 -3.68 -3.34 -11.25
N PHE A 73 -3.87 -2.56 -12.31
CA PHE A 73 -5.20 -2.31 -12.89
C PHE A 73 -5.89 -3.60 -13.35
N ILE A 74 -5.15 -4.50 -14.02
CA ILE A 74 -5.64 -5.82 -14.41
C ILE A 74 -6.04 -6.62 -13.17
N SER A 75 -5.21 -6.60 -12.12
CA SER A 75 -5.48 -7.34 -10.89
C SER A 75 -6.77 -6.92 -10.18
N PHE A 76 -7.19 -5.66 -10.28
CA PHE A 76 -8.36 -5.12 -9.59
C PHE A 76 -9.69 -5.81 -9.97
N GLY A 77 -9.78 -6.36 -11.17
CA GLY A 77 -10.95 -7.11 -11.65
C GLY A 77 -11.04 -8.54 -11.10
N TYR A 78 -9.96 -9.05 -10.50
CA TYR A 78 -9.85 -10.45 -10.05
C TYR A 78 -9.91 -10.62 -8.54
N ALA A 79 -9.58 -9.60 -7.74
CA ALA A 79 -9.53 -9.70 -6.28
C ALA A 79 -10.02 -8.42 -5.57
N ALA A 80 -10.45 -8.56 -4.30
CA ALA A 80 -10.91 -7.47 -3.43
C ALA A 80 -9.90 -6.31 -3.32
N GLN A 81 -10.39 -5.06 -3.21
CA GLN A 81 -9.50 -3.89 -3.17
C GLN A 81 -8.62 -3.91 -1.93
N SER A 82 -9.20 -4.19 -0.76
CA SER A 82 -8.45 -4.20 0.50
C SER A 82 -7.36 -5.27 0.51
N LEU A 83 -7.65 -6.44 -0.08
CA LEU A 83 -6.69 -7.53 -0.24
C LEU A 83 -5.51 -7.11 -1.13
N LEU A 84 -5.80 -6.52 -2.29
CA LEU A 84 -4.77 -6.08 -3.22
C LEU A 84 -3.96 -4.90 -2.68
N ALA A 85 -4.59 -3.94 -2.01
CA ALA A 85 -3.90 -2.85 -1.35
C ALA A 85 -2.98 -3.34 -0.22
N ALA A 86 -3.42 -4.34 0.57
CA ALA A 86 -2.59 -4.98 1.58
C ALA A 86 -1.39 -5.71 0.94
N LEU A 87 -1.62 -6.53 -0.10
CA LEU A 87 -0.54 -7.19 -0.85
C LEU A 87 0.50 -6.20 -1.39
N GLY A 88 0.08 -4.98 -1.72
CA GLY A 88 0.94 -3.85 -2.05
C GLY A 88 2.03 -3.55 -1.00
N SER A 89 1.90 -3.99 0.25
CA SER A 89 2.94 -3.82 1.27
C SER A 89 4.22 -4.64 0.99
N VAL A 90 4.21 -5.57 0.02
CA VAL A 90 5.42 -6.18 -0.57
C VAL A 90 6.42 -5.14 -1.09
N GLN A 91 5.93 -3.93 -1.40
CA GLN A 91 6.75 -2.79 -1.78
C GLN A 91 7.72 -2.38 -0.68
N PHE A 92 7.39 -2.57 0.61
CA PHE A 92 8.33 -2.30 1.70
C PHE A 92 9.50 -3.29 1.71
N VAL A 93 9.24 -4.58 1.44
CA VAL A 93 10.28 -5.62 1.31
C VAL A 93 11.17 -5.32 0.11
N SER A 94 10.55 -5.00 -1.02
CA SER A 94 11.26 -4.63 -2.27
C SER A 94 12.14 -3.40 -2.08
N ASN A 95 11.65 -2.42 -1.30
CA ASN A 95 12.38 -1.19 -1.02
C ASN A 95 13.63 -1.44 -0.16
N ILE A 96 13.56 -2.39 0.78
CA ILE A 96 14.72 -2.82 1.58
C ILE A 96 15.75 -3.50 0.69
N ALA A 97 15.32 -4.44 -0.15
CA ALA A 97 16.21 -5.13 -1.09
C ALA A 97 16.90 -4.13 -2.02
N PHE A 98 16.15 -3.18 -2.59
CA PHE A 98 16.72 -2.14 -3.45
C PHE A 98 17.69 -1.23 -2.68
N SER A 99 17.37 -0.85 -1.44
CA SER A 99 18.25 -0.02 -0.62
C SER A 99 19.57 -0.69 -0.27
N TYR A 100 19.53 -2.00 -0.05
CA TYR A 100 20.72 -2.80 0.20
C TYR A 100 21.56 -2.99 -1.06
N PHE A 101 20.96 -3.45 -2.17
CA PHE A 101 21.68 -3.78 -3.39
C PHE A 101 22.13 -2.57 -4.22
N VAL A 102 21.30 -1.53 -4.32
CA VAL A 102 21.55 -0.40 -5.23
C VAL A 102 22.21 0.77 -4.52
N PHE A 103 21.75 1.09 -3.30
CA PHE A 103 22.30 2.21 -2.54
C PHE A 103 23.45 1.81 -1.60
N ASN A 104 23.76 0.51 -1.46
CA ASN A 104 24.75 -0.01 -0.49
C ASN A 104 24.56 0.55 0.93
N LYS A 105 23.30 0.81 1.33
CA LYS A 105 22.99 1.37 2.66
C LYS A 105 22.69 0.24 3.65
N MET A 106 23.25 0.35 4.85
CA MET A 106 22.93 -0.56 5.95
C MET A 106 21.48 -0.38 6.38
N VAL A 107 20.72 -1.47 6.35
CA VAL A 107 19.30 -1.50 6.75
C VAL A 107 19.24 -1.63 8.27
N THR A 108 18.64 -0.65 8.93
CA THR A 108 18.47 -0.66 10.39
C THR A 108 17.56 -1.81 10.83
N VAL A 109 17.88 -2.49 11.94
CA VAL A 109 17.06 -3.57 12.54
C VAL A 109 15.60 -3.15 12.75
N LYS A 110 15.35 -1.88 13.11
CA LYS A 110 14.00 -1.32 13.26
C LYS A 110 13.15 -1.44 11.98
N VAL A 111 13.76 -1.22 10.82
CA VAL A 111 13.10 -1.32 9.51
C VAL A 111 12.77 -2.78 9.21
N LEU A 112 13.70 -3.70 9.51
CA LEU A 112 13.51 -5.13 9.32
C LEU A 112 12.37 -5.69 10.20
N VAL A 113 12.32 -5.27 11.48
CA VAL A 113 11.22 -5.64 12.40
C VAL A 113 9.88 -5.08 11.91
N ALA A 114 9.83 -3.80 11.50
CA ALA A 114 8.60 -3.21 10.98
C ALA A 114 8.10 -3.94 9.73
N THR A 115 9.00 -4.28 8.80
CA THR A 115 8.65 -5.05 7.60
C THR A 115 8.20 -6.48 7.94
N ALA A 116 8.80 -7.13 8.95
CA ALA A 116 8.32 -8.43 9.40
C ALA A 116 6.87 -8.37 9.91
N PHE A 117 6.51 -7.36 10.71
CA PHE A 117 5.13 -7.15 11.15
C PHE A 117 4.17 -6.90 9.98
N ILE A 118 4.60 -6.12 8.99
CA ILE A 118 3.81 -5.85 7.77
C ILE A 118 3.56 -7.15 6.99
N VAL A 119 4.60 -7.97 6.78
CA VAL A 119 4.47 -9.26 6.08
C VAL A 119 3.55 -10.21 6.85
N LEU A 120 3.66 -10.27 8.18
CA LEU A 120 2.77 -11.07 9.02
C LEU A 120 1.32 -10.59 8.93
N GLY A 121 1.08 -9.28 9.00
CA GLY A 121 -0.25 -8.68 8.83
C GLY A 121 -0.85 -8.99 7.46
N ASN A 122 -0.03 -8.97 6.40
CA ASN A 122 -0.44 -9.38 5.06
C ASN A 122 -0.80 -10.85 4.96
N ILE A 123 0.02 -11.74 5.52
CA ILE A 123 -0.28 -13.18 5.53
C ILE A 123 -1.62 -13.43 6.22
N PHE A 124 -1.89 -12.74 7.32
CA PHE A 124 -3.18 -12.80 8.02
C PHE A 124 -4.33 -12.29 7.14
N LEU A 125 -4.18 -11.12 6.53
CA LEU A 125 -5.21 -10.51 5.68
C LEU A 125 -5.49 -11.33 4.43
N VAL A 126 -4.49 -11.96 3.82
CA VAL A 126 -4.66 -12.87 2.69
C VAL A 126 -5.34 -14.17 3.13
N SER A 127 -4.90 -14.76 4.25
CA SER A 127 -5.45 -16.05 4.71
C SER A 127 -6.93 -15.94 5.09
N PHE A 128 -7.33 -14.82 5.68
CA PHE A 128 -8.69 -14.59 6.18
C PHE A 128 -9.50 -13.61 5.33
N GLY A 129 -8.92 -13.10 4.24
CA GLY A 129 -9.50 -12.11 3.37
C GLY A 129 -10.72 -12.64 2.63
N ASN A 130 -11.55 -11.72 2.16
CA ASN A 130 -12.61 -12.09 1.24
C ASN A 130 -12.01 -12.49 -0.11
N HIS A 131 -12.20 -13.74 -0.50
CA HIS A 131 -11.75 -14.29 -1.78
C HIS A 131 -12.82 -14.23 -2.87
N GLN A 132 -14.01 -13.69 -2.55
CA GLN A 132 -15.07 -13.51 -3.53
C GLN A 132 -14.91 -12.20 -4.29
N SER A 133 -14.90 -12.30 -5.62
CA SER A 133 -14.85 -11.17 -6.55
C SER A 133 -16.14 -11.11 -7.36
N PRO A 134 -17.25 -10.67 -6.74
CA PRO A 134 -18.50 -10.50 -7.48
C PRO A 134 -18.29 -9.50 -8.61
N VAL A 135 -18.78 -9.84 -9.80
CA VAL A 135 -18.84 -8.90 -10.92
C VAL A 135 -20.00 -7.95 -10.63
N TYR A 136 -19.70 -6.67 -10.43
CA TYR A 136 -20.71 -5.65 -10.18
C TYR A 136 -21.22 -5.05 -11.50
N THR A 137 -22.53 -4.84 -11.59
CA THR A 137 -23.10 -4.03 -12.68
C THR A 137 -22.88 -2.54 -12.41
N PRO A 138 -22.94 -1.67 -13.44
CA PRO A 138 -22.83 -0.23 -13.28
C PRO A 138 -23.83 0.33 -12.25
N GLU A 139 -25.06 -0.19 -12.23
CA GLU A 139 -26.13 0.25 -11.35
C GLU A 139 -25.82 -0.12 -9.89
N GLN A 140 -25.27 -1.32 -9.66
CA GLN A 140 -24.83 -1.75 -8.33
C GLN A 140 -23.65 -0.92 -7.82
N LEU A 141 -22.72 -0.55 -8.71
CA LEU A 141 -21.62 0.36 -8.36
C LEU A 141 -22.17 1.75 -8.02
N ALA A 142 -23.13 2.26 -8.80
CA ALA A 142 -23.78 3.54 -8.53
C ALA A 142 -24.53 3.54 -7.19
N GLU A 143 -25.27 2.47 -6.87
CA GLU A 143 -25.97 2.32 -5.60
C GLU A 143 -25.00 2.33 -4.40
N LYS A 144 -23.83 1.70 -4.55
CA LYS A 144 -22.79 1.74 -3.52
C LYS A 144 -22.26 3.15 -3.24
N TYR A 145 -22.24 4.05 -4.23
CA TYR A 145 -21.91 5.47 -4.00
C TYR A 145 -22.97 6.21 -3.18
N SER A 146 -24.24 5.82 -3.30
CA SER A 146 -25.36 6.39 -2.53
C SER A 146 -25.51 5.79 -1.12
N ASN A 147 -24.71 4.78 -0.78
CA ASN A 147 -24.78 4.15 0.53
C ASN A 147 -24.36 5.12 1.66
N ILE A 148 -25.16 5.21 2.73
CA ILE A 148 -24.92 6.09 3.88
C ILE A 148 -23.54 5.86 4.50
N THR A 149 -23.08 4.61 4.61
CA THR A 149 -21.76 4.29 5.17
C THR A 149 -20.64 4.88 4.33
N PHE A 150 -20.76 4.82 3.00
CA PHE A 150 -19.79 5.43 2.10
C PHE A 150 -19.84 6.97 2.15
N LEU A 151 -21.02 7.57 2.23
CA LEU A 151 -21.18 9.02 2.37
C LEU A 151 -20.55 9.54 3.68
N VAL A 152 -20.79 8.87 4.80
CA VAL A 152 -20.17 9.20 6.09
C VAL A 152 -18.64 9.08 6.01
N TYR A 153 -18.13 8.02 5.37
CA TYR A 153 -16.70 7.87 5.14
C TYR A 153 -16.11 9.01 4.30
N CYS A 154 -16.78 9.40 3.22
CA CYS A 154 -16.38 10.56 2.40
C CYS A 154 -16.36 11.85 3.21
N LEU A 155 -17.35 12.10 4.07
CA LEU A 155 -17.38 13.27 4.95
C LEU A 155 -16.21 13.27 5.95
N ILE A 156 -15.93 12.14 6.59
CA ILE A 156 -14.78 11.98 7.49
C ILE A 156 -13.47 12.24 6.73
N LEU A 157 -13.35 11.70 5.51
CA LEU A 157 -12.16 11.84 4.71
C LEU A 157 -11.95 13.29 4.24
N ILE A 158 -13.01 14.00 3.87
CA ILE A 158 -12.97 15.44 3.57
C ILE A 158 -12.52 16.24 4.81
N PHE A 159 -13.04 15.89 5.99
CA PHE A 159 -12.65 16.55 7.24
C PHE A 159 -11.16 16.32 7.57
N ILE A 160 -10.67 15.09 7.40
CA ILE A 160 -9.24 14.76 7.54
C ILE A 160 -8.42 15.59 6.55
N VAL A 161 -8.78 15.60 5.27
CA VAL A 161 -8.07 16.37 4.24
C VAL A 161 -8.06 17.86 4.58
N ALA A 162 -9.18 18.43 5.03
CA ALA A 162 -9.27 19.84 5.42
C ALA A 162 -8.35 20.17 6.60
N ILE A 163 -8.32 19.32 7.64
CA ILE A 163 -7.42 19.49 8.80
C ILE A 163 -5.97 19.45 8.37
N TYR A 164 -5.55 18.42 7.64
CA TYR A 164 -4.14 18.27 7.25
C TYR A 164 -3.70 19.33 6.25
N HIS A 165 -4.60 19.77 5.37
CA HIS A 165 -4.32 20.90 4.48
C HIS A 165 -4.20 22.23 5.26
N TYR A 166 -5.02 22.45 6.29
CA TYR A 166 -4.87 23.61 7.18
C TYR A 166 -3.55 23.55 7.96
N ILE A 167 -3.19 22.39 8.50
CA ILE A 167 -1.90 22.18 9.20
C ILE A 167 -0.73 22.46 8.26
N TYR A 168 -0.79 21.95 7.03
CA TYR A 168 0.24 22.19 6.01
C TYR A 168 0.42 23.70 5.75
N ARG A 169 -0.67 24.41 5.46
CA ARG A 169 -0.63 25.86 5.18
C ARG A 169 -0.14 26.67 6.38
N LYS A 170 -0.56 26.30 7.59
CA LYS A 170 -0.11 26.94 8.83
C LYS A 170 1.38 26.69 9.08
N GLY A 171 1.85 25.46 8.85
CA GLY A 171 3.24 25.10 9.01
C GLY A 171 4.15 25.84 8.03
N GLU A 172 3.73 25.96 6.77
CA GLU A 172 4.45 26.72 5.74
C GLU A 172 4.59 28.20 6.13
N ASN A 173 3.50 28.84 6.56
CA ASN A 173 3.52 30.23 7.00
C ASN A 173 4.40 30.45 8.25
N LEU A 174 4.37 29.53 9.22
CA LEU A 174 5.18 29.64 10.43
C LEU A 174 6.67 29.46 10.15
N LEU A 175 7.04 28.54 9.26
CA LEU A 175 8.43 28.36 8.83
C LEU A 175 8.92 29.57 8.03
N ALA A 176 8.08 30.15 7.18
CA ALA A 176 8.41 31.34 6.39
C ALA A 176 8.60 32.60 7.26
N VAL A 177 7.81 32.75 8.33
CA VAL A 177 7.86 33.94 9.20
C VAL A 177 8.86 33.81 10.35
N SER A 178 8.95 32.64 10.98
CA SER A 178 9.68 32.50 12.25
C SER A 178 11.17 32.19 12.06
N GLY A 179 11.59 31.65 10.92
CA GLY A 179 12.97 31.17 10.68
C GLY A 179 13.48 30.12 11.69
N GLN A 180 12.66 29.72 12.67
CA GLN A 180 13.02 28.74 13.69
C GLN A 180 12.77 27.33 13.15
N ASP A 181 13.88 26.63 12.98
CA ASP A 181 13.95 25.30 12.40
C ASP A 181 13.54 24.23 13.43
N ASN A 182 12.27 24.26 13.84
CA ASN A 182 11.72 23.30 14.80
C ASN A 182 11.58 21.92 14.13
N ARG A 183 12.31 20.93 14.66
CA ARG A 183 12.32 19.52 14.19
C ARG A 183 10.91 18.93 13.99
N TYR A 184 9.94 19.38 14.78
CA TYR A 184 8.54 18.98 14.66
C TYR A 184 7.92 19.37 13.31
N TRP A 185 8.10 20.61 12.86
CA TRP A 185 7.52 21.09 11.59
C TRP A 185 8.19 20.46 10.37
N ARG A 186 9.50 20.18 10.44
CA ARG A 186 10.22 19.42 9.39
C ARG A 186 9.64 18.03 9.14
N MET A 187 9.07 17.37 10.15
CA MET A 187 8.44 16.06 10.00
C MET A 187 6.93 16.15 9.72
N LEU A 188 6.25 17.14 10.30
CA LEU A 188 4.80 17.30 10.15
C LEU A 188 4.37 17.82 8.78
N LEU A 189 5.16 18.70 8.14
CA LEU A 189 4.87 19.20 6.78
C LEU A 189 4.77 18.05 5.76
N PRO A 190 5.82 17.22 5.56
CA PRO A 190 5.76 16.14 4.59
C PRO A 190 4.70 15.10 4.94
N PHE A 191 4.42 14.89 6.24
CA PHE A 191 3.32 14.03 6.68
C PHE A 191 1.96 14.56 6.24
N SER A 192 1.68 15.82 6.52
CA SER A 192 0.40 16.45 6.19
C SER A 192 0.19 16.49 4.67
N TYR A 193 1.26 16.80 3.92
CA TYR A 193 1.27 16.77 2.47
C TYR A 193 0.97 15.35 1.93
N ALA A 194 1.59 14.32 2.50
CA ALA A 194 1.39 12.93 2.13
C ALA A 194 -0.02 12.43 2.44
N ILE A 195 -0.62 12.82 3.58
CA ILE A 195 -1.98 12.45 3.95
C ILE A 195 -3.01 13.00 2.96
N VAL A 196 -2.93 14.29 2.62
CA VAL A 196 -3.85 14.93 1.66
C VAL A 196 -3.74 14.24 0.30
N SER A 197 -2.52 14.03 -0.18
CA SER A 197 -2.30 13.42 -1.49
C SER A 197 -2.71 11.94 -1.50
N GLY A 198 -2.41 11.20 -0.42
CA GLY A 198 -2.77 9.79 -0.25
C GLY A 198 -4.29 9.57 -0.21
N ALA A 199 -5.04 10.47 0.43
CA ALA A 199 -6.49 10.44 0.44
C ALA A 199 -7.07 10.55 -0.99
N VAL A 200 -6.63 11.54 -1.76
CA VAL A 200 -7.07 11.72 -3.17
C VAL A 200 -6.62 10.53 -4.04
N GLY A 201 -5.38 10.06 -3.85
CA GLY A 201 -4.86 8.90 -4.55
C GLY A 201 -5.64 7.61 -4.27
N SER A 202 -6.24 7.48 -3.08
CA SER A 202 -7.07 6.32 -2.73
C SER A 202 -8.36 6.26 -3.57
N PHE A 203 -8.94 7.43 -3.90
CA PHE A 203 -10.09 7.50 -4.81
C PHE A 203 -9.70 7.13 -6.24
N SER A 204 -8.48 7.48 -6.68
CA SER A 204 -7.99 7.01 -7.98
C SER A 204 -7.99 5.47 -8.06
N VAL A 205 -7.56 4.78 -7.00
CA VAL A 205 -7.61 3.31 -6.92
C VAL A 205 -9.05 2.78 -6.92
N LEU A 206 -9.94 3.45 -6.20
CA LEU A 206 -11.36 3.11 -6.20
C LEU A 206 -11.96 3.18 -7.62
N PHE A 207 -11.74 4.29 -8.32
CA PHE A 207 -12.22 4.47 -9.69
C PHE A 207 -11.58 3.49 -10.66
N ALA A 208 -10.28 3.23 -10.51
CA ALA A 208 -9.56 2.22 -11.28
C ALA A 208 -10.19 0.83 -11.10
N LYS A 209 -10.53 0.46 -9.87
CA LYS A 209 -11.17 -0.83 -9.59
C LYS A 209 -12.60 -0.89 -10.13
N SER A 210 -13.39 0.16 -9.98
CA SER A 210 -14.73 0.25 -10.59
C SER A 210 -14.63 0.10 -12.12
N LEU A 211 -13.66 0.76 -12.76
CA LEU A 211 -13.43 0.66 -14.20
C LEU A 211 -12.97 -0.75 -14.62
N SER A 212 -12.10 -1.39 -13.83
CA SER A 212 -11.65 -2.77 -14.07
C SER A 212 -12.80 -3.78 -13.98
N ASN A 213 -13.75 -3.58 -13.04
CA ASN A 213 -14.97 -4.38 -12.96
C ASN A 213 -15.87 -4.20 -14.20
N LEU A 214 -16.08 -2.96 -14.65
CA LEU A 214 -16.85 -2.67 -15.87
C LEU A 214 -16.21 -3.30 -17.11
N LEU A 215 -14.87 -3.23 -17.21
CA LEU A 215 -14.12 -3.83 -18.31
C LEU A 215 -14.26 -5.36 -18.31
N ARG A 216 -14.19 -5.99 -17.15
CA ARG A 216 -14.40 -7.45 -17.02
C ARG A 216 -15.82 -7.85 -17.41
N LEU A 217 -16.83 -7.06 -17.04
CA LEU A 217 -18.23 -7.26 -17.44
C LEU A 217 -18.42 -7.12 -18.97
N ALA A 218 -17.75 -6.15 -19.59
CA ALA A 218 -17.77 -5.97 -21.04
C ALA A 218 -17.15 -7.17 -21.77
N MET A 219 -16.04 -7.71 -21.26
CA MET A 219 -15.39 -8.88 -21.83
C MET A 219 -16.20 -10.17 -21.65
N SER A 220 -16.93 -10.34 -20.54
CA SER A 220 -17.66 -11.57 -20.26
C SER A 220 -19.07 -11.60 -20.87
N ASN A 221 -19.81 -10.49 -20.79
CA ASN A 221 -21.24 -10.43 -21.13
C ASN A 221 -21.55 -9.53 -22.33
N GLY A 222 -20.53 -9.00 -23.03
CA GLY A 222 -20.73 -8.10 -24.16
C GLY A 222 -21.35 -6.75 -23.79
N TYR A 223 -21.23 -6.33 -22.52
CA TYR A 223 -21.71 -5.04 -22.06
C TYR A 223 -21.06 -3.91 -22.87
N GLN A 224 -21.89 -3.03 -23.45
CA GLN A 224 -21.40 -1.87 -24.18
C GLN A 224 -20.89 -0.83 -23.19
N LEU A 225 -19.58 -0.57 -23.21
CA LEU A 225 -18.92 0.42 -22.35
C LEU A 225 -19.37 1.88 -22.60
N HIS A 226 -20.33 2.10 -23.51
CA HIS A 226 -20.88 3.40 -23.90
C HIS A 226 -21.98 3.89 -22.95
N SER A 227 -21.73 3.84 -21.65
CA SER A 227 -22.60 4.43 -20.64
C SER A 227 -21.99 5.71 -20.09
N TRP A 228 -22.82 6.70 -19.79
CA TRP A 228 -22.40 7.95 -19.13
C TRP A 228 -21.61 7.67 -17.84
N PHE A 229 -21.98 6.61 -17.11
CA PHE A 229 -21.29 6.19 -15.90
C PHE A 229 -19.82 5.82 -16.15
N THR A 230 -19.54 5.05 -17.22
CA THR A 230 -18.18 4.65 -17.60
C THR A 230 -17.32 5.87 -17.94
N TYR A 231 -17.87 6.82 -18.70
CA TYR A 231 -17.17 8.05 -19.06
C TYR A 231 -16.86 8.90 -17.82
N SER A 232 -17.82 9.01 -16.90
CA SER A 232 -17.62 9.72 -15.63
C SER A 232 -16.51 9.07 -14.78
N MET A 233 -16.52 7.74 -14.65
CA MET A 233 -15.48 7.00 -13.90
C MET A 233 -14.09 7.15 -14.53
N LEU A 234 -14.02 7.11 -15.87
CA LEU A 234 -12.77 7.27 -16.60
C LEU A 234 -12.19 8.68 -16.41
N LEU A 235 -13.04 9.72 -16.50
CA LEU A 235 -12.65 11.10 -16.24
C LEU A 235 -12.12 11.28 -14.81
N LEU A 236 -12.86 10.77 -13.82
CA LEU A 236 -12.48 10.84 -12.41
C LEU A 236 -11.19 10.09 -12.11
N PHE A 237 -10.99 8.92 -12.73
CA PHE A 237 -9.76 8.15 -12.62
C PHE A 237 -8.55 8.95 -13.13
N PHE A 238 -8.59 9.46 -14.37
CA PHE A 238 -7.47 10.20 -14.94
C PHE A 238 -7.22 11.53 -14.22
N SER A 239 -8.26 12.23 -13.81
CA SER A 239 -8.15 13.47 -13.03
C SER A 239 -7.46 13.24 -11.68
N THR A 240 -7.93 12.26 -10.90
CA THR A 240 -7.36 11.94 -9.59
C THR A 240 -5.97 11.29 -9.69
N ALA A 241 -5.72 10.44 -10.69
CA ALA A 241 -4.41 9.86 -10.95
C ALA A 241 -3.38 10.93 -11.36
N GLY A 242 -3.79 11.84 -12.26
CA GLY A 242 -2.97 12.97 -12.68
C GLY A 242 -2.64 13.91 -11.52
N PHE A 243 -3.63 14.23 -10.69
CA PHE A 243 -3.41 15.01 -9.47
C PHE A 243 -2.44 14.33 -8.52
N TRP A 244 -2.62 13.03 -8.25
CA TRP A 244 -1.74 12.28 -7.36
C TRP A 244 -0.29 12.24 -7.90
N MET A 245 -0.10 12.00 -9.20
CA MET A 245 1.22 12.03 -9.83
C MET A 245 1.87 13.42 -9.78
N ALA A 246 1.11 14.47 -10.04
CA ALA A 246 1.60 15.84 -9.95
C ALA A 246 2.07 16.18 -8.52
N ARG A 247 1.28 15.79 -7.51
CA ARG A 247 1.61 15.97 -6.09
C ARG A 247 2.80 15.11 -5.65
N LEU A 248 2.96 13.91 -6.20
CA LEU A 248 4.14 13.09 -5.94
C LEU A 248 5.40 13.78 -6.48
N ASN A 249 5.34 14.26 -7.73
CA ASN A 249 6.47 14.95 -8.36
C ASN A 249 6.81 16.28 -7.66
N GLU A 250 5.80 17.06 -7.27
CA GLU A 250 5.97 18.28 -6.47
C GLU A 250 6.54 17.95 -5.08
N GLY A 251 6.00 16.94 -4.38
CA GLY A 251 6.50 16.51 -3.08
C GLY A 251 7.96 16.04 -3.10
N LEU A 252 8.39 15.39 -4.18
CA LEU A 252 9.80 15.03 -4.41
C LEU A 252 10.72 16.25 -4.62
N SER A 253 10.18 17.37 -5.07
CA SER A 253 10.93 18.63 -5.22
C SER A 253 10.96 19.47 -3.94
N LEU A 254 9.97 19.32 -3.06
CA LEU A 254 9.84 20.08 -1.80
C LEU A 254 10.50 19.40 -0.61
N PHE A 255 10.56 18.07 -0.60
CA PHE A 255 10.99 17.28 0.56
C PHE A 255 12.01 16.23 0.17
N ASP A 256 12.83 15.83 1.15
CA ASP A 256 13.79 14.74 0.99
C ASP A 256 13.10 13.47 0.50
N ALA A 257 13.51 12.98 -0.68
CA ALA A 257 12.99 11.77 -1.32
C ALA A 257 13.12 10.50 -0.45
N ILE A 258 14.00 10.52 0.56
CA ILE A 258 14.16 9.43 1.54
C ILE A 258 12.97 9.37 2.50
N LEU A 259 12.38 10.52 2.83
CA LEU A 259 11.32 10.64 3.82
C LEU A 259 9.93 10.68 3.15
N ILE A 260 9.75 11.50 2.12
CA ILE A 260 8.42 11.73 1.53
C ILE A 260 7.85 10.50 0.78
N VAL A 261 8.69 9.73 0.10
CA VAL A 261 8.25 8.56 -0.70
C VAL A 261 7.63 7.47 0.20
N PRO A 262 8.29 6.99 1.27
CA PRO A 262 7.65 6.09 2.22
C PRO A 262 6.36 6.64 2.83
N MET A 263 6.30 7.95 3.10
CA MET A 263 5.12 8.58 3.70
C MET A 263 3.93 8.58 2.74
N PHE A 264 4.13 8.93 1.47
CA PHE A 264 3.09 8.79 0.45
C PHE A 264 2.60 7.34 0.37
N GLN A 265 3.53 6.38 0.36
CA GLN A 265 3.21 4.97 0.25
C GLN A 265 2.31 4.50 1.40
N ILE A 266 2.68 4.84 2.63
CA ILE A 266 1.94 4.45 3.84
C ILE A 266 0.56 5.12 3.85
N ALA A 267 0.50 6.43 3.62
CA ALA A 267 -0.76 7.18 3.61
C ALA A 267 -1.72 6.66 2.53
N TRP A 268 -1.24 6.54 1.29
CA TRP A 268 -2.03 6.06 0.16
C TRP A 268 -2.53 4.63 0.36
N THR A 269 -1.67 3.72 0.82
CA THR A 269 -2.06 2.32 1.08
C THR A 269 -3.12 2.24 2.17
N SER A 270 -2.96 2.99 3.26
CA SER A 270 -3.91 3.00 4.38
C SER A 270 -5.28 3.50 3.94
N PHE A 271 -5.35 4.64 3.25
CA PHE A 271 -6.62 5.15 2.73
C PHE A 271 -7.20 4.23 1.65
N SER A 272 -6.39 3.60 0.81
CA SER A 272 -6.88 2.66 -0.21
C SER A 272 -7.53 1.41 0.38
N ILE A 273 -6.95 0.86 1.46
CA ILE A 273 -7.56 -0.23 2.23
C ILE A 273 -8.90 0.23 2.81
N CYS A 274 -8.94 1.37 3.51
CA CYS A 274 -10.17 1.89 4.12
C CYS A 274 -11.27 2.16 3.08
N THR A 275 -10.93 2.85 1.99
CA THR A 275 -11.87 3.19 0.89
C THR A 275 -12.42 1.92 0.27
N GLY A 276 -11.57 0.92 0.00
CA GLY A 276 -11.99 -0.36 -0.55
C GLY A 276 -12.91 -1.12 0.39
N PHE A 277 -12.54 -1.16 1.67
CA PHE A 277 -13.28 -1.84 2.72
C PHE A 277 -14.69 -1.28 2.89
N VAL A 278 -14.83 0.04 2.92
CA VAL A 278 -16.12 0.73 3.09
C VAL A 278 -16.97 0.64 1.81
N TYR A 279 -16.43 0.98 0.64
CA TYR A 279 -17.20 1.06 -0.60
C TYR A 279 -17.69 -0.30 -1.08
N PHE A 280 -16.78 -1.29 -1.16
CA PHE A 280 -17.15 -2.64 -1.58
C PHE A 280 -17.85 -3.44 -0.47
N GLN A 281 -17.91 -2.88 0.75
CA GLN A 281 -18.47 -3.53 1.94
C GLN A 281 -17.78 -4.86 2.25
N GLU A 282 -16.47 -4.93 1.98
CA GLU A 282 -15.63 -6.13 2.18
C GLU A 282 -15.58 -6.55 3.67
N TYR A 283 -15.95 -5.65 4.59
CA TYR A 283 -16.08 -5.91 6.03
C TYR A 283 -17.15 -6.94 6.38
N GLN A 284 -18.22 -7.07 5.60
CA GLN A 284 -19.32 -7.98 5.91
C GLN A 284 -18.85 -9.44 5.91
N VAL A 285 -17.85 -9.76 5.09
CA VAL A 285 -17.28 -11.11 4.98
C VAL A 285 -16.28 -11.40 6.11
N LEU A 286 -15.50 -10.39 6.53
CA LEU A 286 -14.57 -10.53 7.66
C LEU A 286 -15.27 -10.65 9.03
N CYS A 287 -16.47 -10.08 9.17
CA CYS A 287 -17.17 -10.06 10.45
C CYS A 287 -17.85 -11.40 10.78
N LEU A 288 -18.27 -12.19 9.78
CA LEU A 288 -19.15 -13.34 10.02
C LEU A 288 -18.45 -14.71 10.16
N SER A 289 -17.21 -14.90 9.68
CA SER A 289 -16.61 -16.26 9.68
C SER A 289 -15.16 -16.39 10.16
N PRO A 290 -14.19 -15.49 9.87
CA PRO A 290 -12.82 -15.66 10.33
C PRO A 290 -12.60 -15.27 11.79
N PHE A 291 -13.22 -14.19 12.29
CA PHE A 291 -12.98 -13.69 13.65
C PHE A 291 -13.60 -14.61 14.72
N LEU A 292 -14.79 -15.16 14.46
CA LEU A 292 -15.42 -16.20 15.27
C LEU A 292 -14.64 -17.52 15.21
N LYS A 293 -14.14 -17.93 14.03
CA LYS A 293 -13.26 -19.11 13.89
C LYS A 293 -11.90 -18.90 14.54
N PHE A 294 -11.36 -17.68 14.58
CA PHE A 294 -10.11 -17.33 15.24
C PHE A 294 -10.27 -17.40 16.76
N GLY A 295 -11.35 -16.83 17.30
CA GLY A 295 -11.72 -17.00 18.71
C GLY A 295 -11.92 -18.48 19.09
N ALA A 296 -12.62 -19.25 18.25
CA ALA A 296 -12.84 -20.67 18.47
C ALA A 296 -11.56 -21.54 18.30
N THR A 297 -10.66 -21.20 17.36
CA THR A 297 -9.40 -21.93 17.12
C THR A 297 -8.37 -21.59 18.18
N LEU A 298 -8.29 -20.34 18.64
CA LEU A 298 -7.48 -19.95 19.79
C LEU A 298 -8.02 -20.58 21.06
N SER A 299 -9.34 -20.54 21.31
CA SER A 299 -9.98 -21.21 22.45
C SER A 299 -9.77 -22.73 22.41
N SER A 300 -9.89 -23.37 21.23
CA SER A 300 -9.60 -24.78 21.02
C SER A 300 -8.14 -25.10 21.28
N ARG A 301 -7.18 -24.33 20.74
CA ARG A 301 -5.75 -24.52 21.02
C ARG A 301 -5.38 -24.22 22.47
N PHE A 302 -6.01 -23.25 23.13
CA PHE A 302 -5.80 -22.97 24.55
C PHE A 302 -6.38 -24.08 25.44
N ASN A 303 -7.57 -24.61 25.11
CA ASN A 303 -8.15 -25.77 25.80
C ASN A 303 -7.37 -27.05 25.54
N ASN A 304 -6.82 -27.24 24.34
CA ASN A 304 -5.98 -28.40 24.01
C ASN A 304 -4.59 -28.29 24.64
N PHE A 305 -4.04 -27.08 24.79
CA PHE A 305 -2.83 -26.83 25.58
C PHE A 305 -3.10 -27.03 27.08
N ARG A 306 -4.24 -26.56 27.60
CA ARG A 306 -4.68 -26.79 28.98
C ARG A 306 -4.95 -28.28 29.26
N SER A 307 -5.50 -29.01 28.29
CA SER A 307 -5.76 -30.45 28.42
C SER A 307 -4.50 -31.31 28.33
N ASN A 308 -3.51 -30.91 27.53
CA ASN A 308 -2.23 -31.63 27.40
C ASN A 308 -1.22 -31.30 28.50
N VAL A 309 -1.35 -30.16 29.19
CA VAL A 309 -0.45 -29.77 30.29
C VAL A 309 -0.99 -30.20 31.67
N ILE A 310 -2.30 -30.45 31.82
CA ILE A 310 -2.90 -30.87 33.10
C ILE A 310 -3.01 -32.41 33.23
N HIS A 311 -2.81 -33.18 32.15
CA HIS A 311 -2.61 -34.63 32.23
C HIS A 311 -1.12 -35.00 32.33
N VAL A 312 -0.44 -34.52 33.37
CA VAL A 312 0.73 -35.22 33.90
C VAL A 312 0.20 -36.36 34.76
N PRO A 313 0.38 -37.64 34.39
CA PRO A 313 -0.15 -38.75 35.18
C PRO A 313 0.64 -38.86 36.48
N VAL A 314 -0.07 -38.60 37.57
CA VAL A 314 0.31 -38.95 38.93
C VAL A 314 0.18 -40.48 39.06
N PHE A 315 1.32 -41.12 39.38
CA PHE A 315 1.50 -42.43 40.03
C PHE A 315 1.71 -43.75 39.25
N CYS A 316 2.67 -44.50 39.82
CA CYS A 316 2.85 -45.96 39.88
C CYS A 316 3.43 -46.71 38.68
N ILE A 317 4.74 -47.01 38.76
CA ILE A 317 5.32 -48.24 38.20
C ILE A 317 6.08 -48.96 39.31
N GLY A 318 5.45 -50.01 39.84
CA GLY A 318 6.10 -51.07 40.60
C GLY A 318 6.37 -52.29 39.70
N SER A 319 7.52 -52.92 39.94
CA SER A 319 7.92 -54.28 39.52
C SER A 319 8.25 -54.54 38.04
N ARG A 320 9.56 -54.50 37.73
CA ARG A 320 10.20 -55.57 36.94
C ARG A 320 11.43 -56.12 37.68
N LYS A 321 11.38 -57.43 37.90
CA LYS A 321 12.43 -58.32 38.38
C LYS A 321 13.65 -58.35 37.44
N LYS A 322 14.78 -58.73 38.06
CA LYS A 322 15.99 -59.38 37.49
C LYS A 322 16.85 -58.51 36.57
N TYR A 323 17.97 -58.02 37.11
CA TYR A 323 19.29 -58.47 36.67
C TYR A 323 20.23 -58.54 37.88
N LEU A 324 20.71 -59.75 38.11
CA LEU A 324 21.73 -60.13 39.07
C LEU A 324 23.09 -59.92 38.39
N SER A 325 24.06 -59.37 39.13
CA SER A 325 25.51 -59.66 39.07
C SER A 325 26.32 -59.36 37.79
N LEU A 326 27.60 -59.01 38.01
CA LEU A 326 28.70 -58.69 37.07
C LEU A 326 28.76 -57.20 36.68
N PHE A 327 29.69 -56.37 37.14
CA PHE A 327 31.10 -56.57 37.50
C PHE A 327 31.53 -55.63 38.65
N TYR A 328 32.55 -56.12 39.36
CA TYR A 328 33.45 -55.50 40.34
C TYR A 328 33.60 -53.98 40.35
#